data_AF-A0A2D5YR98-F1
#
_entry.id   AF-A0A2D5YR98-F1
#
_cell.length_a   1.000
_cell.length_b   1.000
_cell.length_c   1.000
_cell.angle_alpha   90.00
_cell.angle_beta   90.00
_cell.angle_gamma   90.00
#
_symmetry.space_group_name_H-M   'P 1'
#
loop_
_entity.id
_entity.type
_entity.pdbx_description
1 polymer ?
#
loop_
_entity_poly.entity_id
_entity_poly.type
_entity_poly.pdbx_seq_one_letter_code
_entity_poly.pdbx_strand_id
1 'polypeptide(L)'
;MAFSDILKLKKEEQKKEETIFVRDLIVGSDIFTVLLVKKMAPEHKDSFKILSEAKLTLENIQNLGPYTIRGEANIEAIKSEFNLDDSEPVYSEFYKEMKFHKFHSRTKPMTLLEGEDFYTHAHIKAEEASLLDLTLSDVERVNECLIENRISSVEKLDSTELIDKKNWAIHCTNGLIIECENLYWGESPYQLYHLLSNKSVFDNETVEYLESTKTPLALYVNFNFENVVIDKEETIFFPLSFTHEWGHFIGDVSNVDEENVKQVARFVTFVNKEESTEEDISKKIRLLKKNIEKNFESFKGENYSEQVVLTENSPCSKIDDSMLSEDELKKKSLTFFSYNAPLFAKSEDDGNSADSCGQLSYFARGYFAHKNI
;
A
#
# COMPACT_ATOMS: atom_id res chain seq x y z
N MET A 1 15.29 -15.44 18.12
CA MET A 1 16.10 -15.05 16.94
C MET A 1 15.19 -14.25 16.05
N ALA A 2 15.57 -13.02 15.72
CA ALA A 2 14.75 -12.13 14.92
C ALA A 2 14.79 -12.57 13.44
N PHE A 3 13.77 -12.22 12.66
CA PHE A 3 13.70 -12.52 11.22
C PHE A 3 14.92 -11.98 10.45
N SER A 4 15.52 -10.89 10.94
CA SER A 4 16.74 -10.26 10.43
C SER A 4 18.00 -11.13 10.55
N ASP A 5 18.02 -12.10 11.47
CA ASP A 5 19.22 -12.89 11.76
C ASP A 5 19.40 -14.08 10.81
N ILE A 6 18.31 -14.58 10.20
CA ILE A 6 18.33 -15.77 9.33
C ILE A 6 18.84 -15.43 7.92
N LEU A 7 18.63 -14.19 7.45
CA LEU A 7 19.08 -13.75 6.11
C LEU A 7 20.61 -13.56 6.01
N LYS A 8 21.34 -13.49 7.13
CA LYS A 8 22.78 -13.19 7.16
C LYS A 8 23.69 -14.41 6.98
N LEU A 9 23.14 -15.63 6.87
CA LEU A 9 23.92 -16.88 6.92
C LEU A 9 24.01 -17.66 5.60
N LYS A 10 23.86 -17.01 4.44
CA LYS A 10 24.17 -17.65 3.13
C LYS A 10 25.53 -17.20 2.61
N LYS A 11 26.39 -18.19 2.33
CA LYS A 11 27.72 -18.11 1.69
C LYS A 11 27.77 -17.04 0.59
N GLU A 12 28.78 -16.18 0.65
CA GLU A 12 29.21 -15.31 -0.44
C GLU A 12 29.75 -16.16 -1.60
N GLU A 13 28.87 -16.54 -2.52
CA GLU A 13 29.29 -16.77 -3.89
C GLU A 13 29.62 -15.40 -4.49
N GLN A 14 30.80 -15.25 -5.09
CA GLN A 14 31.13 -14.07 -5.90
C GLN A 14 30.13 -13.99 -7.05
N LYS A 15 29.05 -13.25 -6.85
CA LYS A 15 28.07 -12.96 -7.89
C LYS A 15 28.76 -12.05 -8.90
N LYS A 16 28.79 -12.48 -10.15
CA LYS A 16 29.29 -11.66 -11.26
C LYS A 16 28.33 -10.48 -11.39
N GLU A 17 28.80 -9.28 -11.09
CA GLU A 17 28.00 -8.07 -11.24
C GLU A 17 27.67 -7.86 -12.72
N GLU A 18 26.40 -7.61 -13.00
CA GLU A 18 25.89 -7.26 -14.32
C GLU A 18 25.27 -5.88 -14.21
N THR A 19 25.67 -4.96 -15.07
CA THR A 19 25.14 -3.59 -15.08
C THR A 19 24.34 -3.36 -16.36
N ILE A 20 23.12 -2.86 -16.20
CA ILE A 20 22.28 -2.41 -17.31
C ILE A 20 21.91 -0.94 -17.12
N PHE A 21 21.71 -0.23 -18.23
CA PHE A 21 21.17 1.12 -18.22
C PHE A 21 19.74 1.10 -18.73
N VAL A 22 18.86 1.83 -18.05
CA VAL A 22 17.47 2.07 -18.46
C VAL A 22 17.18 3.55 -18.31
N ARG A 23 16.42 4.15 -19.23
CA ARG A 23 16.13 5.58 -19.11
C ARG A 23 15.21 5.84 -17.92
N ASP A 24 14.07 5.17 -17.91
CA ASP A 24 13.05 5.30 -16.88
C ASP A 24 12.94 3.97 -16.12
N LEU A 25 13.25 3.99 -14.82
CA LEU A 25 13.05 2.83 -13.95
C LEU A 25 11.86 3.07 -13.04
N ILE A 26 10.88 2.17 -13.10
CA ILE A 26 9.73 2.16 -12.21
C ILE A 26 9.95 1.07 -11.16
N VAL A 27 10.03 1.45 -9.90
CA VAL A 27 10.10 0.52 -8.76
C VAL A 27 8.72 0.48 -8.11
N GLY A 28 8.08 -0.69 -8.06
CA GLY A 28 6.76 -0.81 -7.46
C GLY A 28 6.02 -2.07 -7.89
N SER A 29 5.01 -2.44 -7.10
CA SER A 29 4.21 -3.65 -7.30
C SER A 29 2.71 -3.45 -7.07
N ASP A 30 2.27 -2.20 -6.93
CA ASP A 30 0.92 -1.83 -6.54
C ASP A 30 0.03 -1.42 -7.73
N ILE A 31 -1.22 -1.04 -7.42
CA ILE A 31 -2.18 -0.57 -8.41
C ILE A 31 -1.70 0.67 -9.18
N PHE A 32 -0.98 1.57 -8.51
CA PHE A 32 -0.47 2.79 -9.13
C PHE A 32 0.68 2.51 -10.09
N THR A 33 1.43 1.43 -9.89
CA THR A 33 2.44 0.95 -10.85
C THR A 33 1.77 0.57 -12.18
N VAL A 34 0.65 -0.14 -12.12
CA VAL A 34 -0.13 -0.51 -13.31
C VAL A 34 -0.73 0.74 -13.96
N LEU A 35 -1.26 1.67 -13.18
CA LEU A 35 -1.80 2.93 -13.68
C LEU A 35 -0.73 3.77 -14.40
N LEU A 36 0.48 3.85 -13.84
CA LEU A 36 1.59 4.60 -14.43
C LEU A 36 1.98 4.01 -15.78
N VAL A 37 2.09 2.69 -15.84
CA VAL A 37 2.41 1.97 -17.09
C VAL A 37 1.28 2.12 -18.11
N LYS A 38 0.01 2.07 -17.69
CA LYS A 38 -1.13 2.34 -18.58
C LYS A 38 -1.05 3.73 -19.20
N LYS A 39 -0.59 4.74 -18.45
CA LYS A 39 -0.38 6.12 -18.94
C LYS A 39 0.86 6.27 -19.84
N MET A 40 1.97 5.57 -19.54
CA MET A 40 3.24 5.69 -20.29
C MET A 40 3.31 4.81 -21.56
N ALA A 41 2.64 3.65 -21.56
CA ALA A 41 2.70 2.65 -22.61
C ALA A 41 2.20 3.06 -24.02
N PRO A 42 1.27 4.04 -24.20
CA PRO A 42 0.87 4.48 -25.53
C PRO A 42 2.04 5.07 -26.34
N GLU A 43 3.11 5.54 -25.70
CA GLU A 43 4.18 6.31 -26.37
C GLU A 43 5.54 5.59 -26.42
N HIS A 44 5.87 4.70 -25.46
CA HIS A 44 7.26 4.23 -25.32
C HIS A 44 7.47 2.83 -24.70
N LYS A 45 7.14 1.73 -25.41
CA LYS A 45 7.37 0.36 -24.89
C LYS A 45 8.84 0.03 -24.52
N ASP A 46 9.82 0.66 -25.18
CA ASP A 46 11.24 0.37 -24.95
C ASP A 46 11.94 1.38 -24.02
N SER A 47 11.26 2.43 -23.52
CA SER A 47 11.94 3.47 -22.74
C SER A 47 12.05 3.18 -21.24
N PHE A 48 11.27 2.23 -20.73
CA PHE A 48 11.20 1.96 -19.30
C PHE A 48 11.32 0.48 -18.95
N LYS A 49 11.79 0.22 -17.72
CA LYS A 49 11.73 -1.10 -17.07
C LYS A 49 11.07 -0.98 -15.72
N ILE A 50 10.50 -2.09 -15.26
CA ILE A 50 9.82 -2.18 -13.98
C ILE A 50 10.62 -3.12 -13.08
N LEU A 51 10.80 -2.76 -11.82
CA LEU A 51 11.49 -3.57 -10.82
C LEU A 51 10.52 -3.89 -9.68
N SER A 52 10.27 -5.17 -9.47
CA SER A 52 9.45 -5.72 -8.38
C SER A 52 10.02 -7.06 -7.93
N GLU A 53 9.79 -7.44 -6.67
CA GLU A 53 10.22 -8.75 -6.16
C GLU A 53 9.45 -9.93 -6.77
N ALA A 54 8.25 -9.67 -7.33
CA ALA A 54 7.39 -10.69 -7.92
C ALA A 54 6.54 -10.13 -9.05
N LYS A 55 6.02 -11.04 -9.89
CA LYS A 55 5.01 -10.71 -10.91
C LYS A 55 3.72 -10.17 -10.30
N LEU A 56 3.12 -9.22 -11.00
CA LEU A 56 1.83 -8.66 -10.63
C LEU A 56 0.70 -9.57 -11.15
N THR A 57 -0.39 -9.61 -10.40
CA THR A 57 -1.63 -10.33 -10.70
C THR A 57 -2.80 -9.41 -10.39
N LEU A 58 -3.97 -9.62 -10.98
CA LEU A 58 -5.15 -8.81 -10.61
C LEU A 58 -5.46 -8.89 -9.11
N GLU A 59 -5.24 -10.05 -8.48
CA GLU A 59 -5.47 -10.26 -7.06
C GLU A 59 -4.52 -9.46 -6.17
N ASN A 60 -3.25 -9.28 -6.57
CA ASN A 60 -2.27 -8.57 -5.75
C ASN A 60 -2.23 -7.05 -5.94
N ILE A 61 -2.81 -6.54 -7.04
CA ILE A 61 -3.00 -5.09 -7.23
C ILE A 61 -4.34 -4.59 -6.69
N GLN A 62 -5.27 -5.49 -6.38
CA GLN A 62 -6.51 -5.13 -5.70
C GLN A 62 -6.25 -4.80 -4.24
N ASN A 63 -7.26 -4.22 -3.59
CA ASN A 63 -7.22 -3.98 -2.16
C ASN A 63 -6.95 -5.29 -1.40
N LEU A 64 -5.77 -5.35 -0.77
CA LEU A 64 -5.37 -6.47 0.09
C LEU A 64 -6.09 -6.44 1.44
N GLY A 65 -6.66 -5.30 1.82
CA GLY A 65 -7.31 -5.08 3.11
C GLY A 65 -8.69 -4.42 2.98
N PRO A 66 -9.18 -3.82 4.08
CA PRO A 66 -10.43 -3.05 4.08
C PRO A 66 -10.38 -1.89 3.09
N TYR A 67 -11.54 -1.38 2.68
CA TYR A 67 -11.66 -0.28 1.74
C TYR A 67 -10.91 0.96 2.24
N THR A 68 -10.16 1.57 1.33
CA THR A 68 -9.25 2.68 1.64
C THR A 68 -9.80 4.06 1.28
N ILE A 69 -10.93 4.14 0.57
CA ILE A 69 -11.64 5.40 0.32
C ILE A 69 -12.50 5.70 1.55
N ARG A 70 -11.86 6.32 2.55
CA ARG A 70 -12.39 6.44 3.90
C ARG A 70 -12.15 7.82 4.50
N GLY A 71 -13.13 8.33 5.24
CA GLY A 71 -13.12 9.70 5.76
C GLY A 71 -13.72 10.69 4.77
N GLU A 72 -14.29 11.76 5.31
CA GLU A 72 -15.11 12.73 4.55
C GLU A 72 -14.35 13.31 3.35
N ALA A 73 -13.15 13.84 3.57
CA ALA A 73 -12.33 14.43 2.50
C ALA A 73 -11.98 13.43 1.38
N ASN A 74 -11.61 12.19 1.72
CA ASN A 74 -11.30 11.16 0.73
C ASN A 74 -12.55 10.74 -0.07
N ILE A 75 -13.68 10.59 0.61
CA ILE A 75 -14.94 10.22 -0.04
C ILE A 75 -15.41 11.33 -0.98
N GLU A 76 -15.41 12.58 -0.54
CA GLU A 76 -15.82 13.73 -1.35
C GLU A 76 -14.96 13.87 -2.61
N ALA A 77 -13.62 13.82 -2.46
CA ALA A 77 -12.70 13.95 -3.58
C ALA A 77 -12.86 12.81 -4.61
N ILE A 78 -13.02 11.56 -4.15
CA ILE A 78 -13.21 10.41 -5.05
C ILE A 78 -14.60 10.38 -5.68
N LYS A 79 -15.65 10.76 -4.96
CA LYS A 79 -16.99 10.87 -5.54
C LYS A 79 -17.03 11.89 -6.67
N SER A 80 -16.43 13.06 -6.44
CA SER A 80 -16.32 14.13 -7.42
C SER A 80 -15.55 13.67 -8.67
N GLU A 81 -14.43 12.98 -8.50
CA GLU A 81 -13.62 12.51 -9.63
C GLU A 81 -14.31 11.43 -10.46
N PHE A 82 -14.93 10.44 -9.81
CA PHE A 82 -15.44 9.25 -10.48
C PHE A 82 -16.97 9.24 -10.66
N ASN A 83 -17.65 10.34 -10.35
CA ASN A 83 -19.11 10.49 -10.39
C ASN A 83 -19.85 9.40 -9.59
N LEU A 84 -19.43 9.19 -8.33
CA LEU A 84 -19.98 8.16 -7.43
C LEU A 84 -21.02 8.72 -6.44
N ASP A 85 -21.81 9.71 -6.86
CA ASP A 85 -22.71 10.46 -5.97
C ASP A 85 -23.67 9.57 -5.19
N ASP A 86 -24.17 8.50 -5.81
CA ASP A 86 -25.13 7.56 -5.25
C ASP A 86 -24.53 6.57 -4.22
N SER A 87 -23.20 6.55 -4.03
CA SER A 87 -22.56 5.61 -3.10
C SER A 87 -22.78 6.03 -1.64
N GLU A 88 -23.50 5.23 -0.86
CA GLU A 88 -23.74 5.53 0.55
C GLU A 88 -22.54 5.19 1.44
N PRO A 89 -22.16 6.05 2.40
CA PRO A 89 -21.10 5.75 3.36
C PRO A 89 -21.47 4.57 4.27
N VAL A 90 -20.54 3.65 4.42
CA VAL A 90 -20.61 2.49 5.31
C VAL A 90 -19.73 2.75 6.53
N TYR A 91 -20.27 2.47 7.71
CA TYR A 91 -19.64 2.78 8.99
C TYR A 91 -18.90 1.57 9.58
N SER A 92 -18.10 1.83 10.60
CA SER A 92 -17.35 0.80 11.33
C SER A 92 -18.05 0.41 12.65
N GLU A 93 -17.84 -0.83 13.07
CA GLU A 93 -18.24 -1.36 14.37
C GLU A 93 -17.10 -2.13 15.04
N PHE A 94 -17.10 -2.21 16.37
CA PHE A 94 -16.10 -2.95 17.14
C PHE A 94 -16.73 -3.99 18.05
N TYR A 95 -16.05 -5.12 18.21
CA TYR A 95 -16.50 -6.22 19.03
C TYR A 95 -16.05 -6.08 20.48
N LYS A 96 -17.00 -6.01 21.42
CA LYS A 96 -16.72 -5.93 22.87
C LYS A 96 -17.91 -6.47 23.67
N GLU A 97 -17.65 -7.10 24.82
CA GLU A 97 -18.71 -7.66 25.69
C GLU A 97 -19.67 -8.58 24.92
N MET A 98 -19.10 -9.43 24.07
CA MET A 98 -19.80 -10.44 23.27
C MET A 98 -20.74 -9.90 22.18
N LYS A 99 -20.67 -8.61 21.84
CA LYS A 99 -21.49 -8.00 20.77
C LYS A 99 -20.74 -6.90 20.02
N PHE A 100 -21.26 -6.53 18.85
CA PHE A 100 -20.77 -5.38 18.09
C PHE A 100 -21.37 -4.08 18.61
N HIS A 101 -20.56 -3.03 18.62
CA HIS A 101 -20.94 -1.68 19.02
C HIS A 101 -20.46 -0.69 17.97
N LYS A 102 -21.23 0.37 17.74
CA LYS A 102 -20.81 1.47 16.88
C LYS A 102 -19.72 2.30 17.54
N PHE A 103 -18.77 2.79 16.74
CA PHE A 103 -17.87 3.85 17.19
C PHE A 103 -18.67 5.09 17.63
N HIS A 104 -18.13 5.86 18.58
CA HIS A 104 -18.79 7.02 19.21
C HIS A 104 -20.04 6.70 20.06
N SER A 105 -20.34 5.41 20.30
CA SER A 105 -21.35 5.01 21.27
C SER A 105 -20.85 5.15 22.72
N ARG A 106 -21.72 4.85 23.70
CA ARG A 106 -21.34 4.88 25.13
C ARG A 106 -20.25 3.85 25.47
N THR A 107 -20.23 2.73 24.75
CA THR A 107 -19.19 1.72 24.89
C THR A 107 -17.94 2.22 24.18
N LYS A 108 -16.78 2.15 24.83
CA LYS A 108 -15.50 2.49 24.20
C LYS A 108 -14.83 1.23 23.65
N PRO A 109 -14.19 1.29 22.46
CA PRO A 109 -13.36 0.19 21.95
C PRO A 109 -12.16 -0.07 22.87
N MET A 110 -11.42 -1.16 22.59
CA MET A 110 -10.06 -1.29 23.13
C MET A 110 -9.18 -0.20 22.51
N THR A 111 -8.04 0.09 23.14
CA THR A 111 -7.09 1.09 22.64
C THR A 111 -6.72 0.79 21.19
N LEU A 112 -6.94 1.78 20.32
CA LEU A 112 -6.57 1.71 18.91
C LEU A 112 -5.06 1.95 18.79
N LEU A 113 -4.40 1.11 18.00
CA LEU A 113 -2.98 1.27 17.71
C LEU A 113 -2.75 2.12 16.45
N GLU A 114 -1.48 2.43 16.19
CA GLU A 114 -1.07 3.14 14.98
C GLU A 114 -1.62 2.46 13.71
N GLY A 115 -2.16 3.26 12.79
CA GLY A 115 -2.82 2.80 11.57
C GLY A 115 -4.29 2.39 11.75
N GLU A 116 -4.76 2.06 12.97
CA GLU A 116 -6.13 1.58 13.18
C GLU A 116 -7.18 2.70 13.16
N ASP A 117 -6.80 3.90 13.62
CA ASP A 117 -7.69 5.06 13.71
C ASP A 117 -8.32 5.44 12.36
N PHE A 118 -7.54 5.29 11.28
CA PHE A 118 -8.00 5.51 9.92
C PHE A 118 -9.30 4.75 9.65
N TYR A 119 -9.36 3.48 10.02
CA TYR A 119 -10.49 2.58 9.76
C TYR A 119 -11.72 2.81 10.64
N THR A 120 -11.72 3.79 11.54
CA THR A 120 -12.89 4.14 12.34
C THR A 120 -13.88 5.04 11.59
N HIS A 121 -13.38 5.77 10.59
CA HIS A 121 -14.16 6.68 9.75
C HIS A 121 -15.05 5.90 8.77
N ALA A 122 -16.12 6.51 8.26
CA ALA A 122 -16.94 5.87 7.22
C ALA A 122 -16.17 5.70 5.90
N HIS A 123 -16.53 4.70 5.09
CA HIS A 123 -15.94 4.43 3.78
C HIS A 123 -17.02 4.25 2.71
N ILE A 124 -16.64 4.26 1.44
CA ILE A 124 -17.51 3.78 0.34
C ILE A 124 -16.99 2.45 -0.20
N LYS A 125 -17.90 1.57 -0.62
CA LYS A 125 -17.57 0.26 -1.21
C LYS A 125 -17.27 0.43 -2.69
N ALA A 126 -16.04 0.79 -3.02
CA ALA A 126 -15.57 0.92 -4.39
C ALA A 126 -14.26 0.15 -4.59
N GLU A 127 -14.22 -0.68 -5.63
CA GLU A 127 -13.03 -1.42 -6.02
C GLU A 127 -12.11 -0.52 -6.85
N GLU A 128 -10.90 -0.27 -6.33
CA GLU A 128 -9.94 0.69 -6.89
C GLU A 128 -9.55 0.37 -8.34
N ALA A 129 -9.33 -0.91 -8.65
CA ALA A 129 -9.02 -1.36 -10.00
C ALA A 129 -10.15 -1.04 -11.00
N SER A 130 -11.40 -1.16 -10.57
CA SER A 130 -12.56 -0.82 -11.39
C SER A 130 -12.68 0.69 -11.60
N LEU A 131 -12.42 1.50 -10.57
CA LEU A 131 -12.38 2.97 -10.70
C LEU A 131 -11.33 3.42 -11.72
N LEU A 132 -10.17 2.79 -11.70
CA LEU A 132 -9.05 3.09 -12.60
C LEU A 132 -9.15 2.39 -13.96
N ASP A 133 -10.22 1.63 -14.21
CA ASP A 133 -10.43 0.86 -15.44
C ASP A 133 -9.24 -0.08 -15.76
N LEU A 134 -8.64 -0.67 -14.73
CA LEU A 134 -7.47 -1.54 -14.91
C LEU A 134 -7.90 -2.96 -15.29
N THR A 135 -7.28 -3.48 -16.33
CA THR A 135 -7.61 -4.79 -16.90
C THR A 135 -6.48 -5.79 -16.70
N LEU A 136 -6.76 -7.08 -16.94
CA LEU A 136 -5.72 -8.12 -16.97
C LEU A 136 -4.62 -7.78 -18.00
N SER A 137 -4.98 -7.18 -19.13
CA SER A 137 -4.01 -6.80 -20.17
C SER A 137 -3.04 -5.73 -19.70
N ASP A 138 -3.48 -4.82 -18.83
CA ASP A 138 -2.60 -3.80 -18.24
C ASP A 138 -1.57 -4.46 -17.30
N VAL A 139 -2.00 -5.45 -16.51
CA VAL A 139 -1.11 -6.25 -15.65
C VAL A 139 -0.12 -7.09 -16.46
N GLU A 140 -0.59 -7.74 -17.52
CA GLU A 140 0.28 -8.50 -18.43
C GLU A 140 1.36 -7.61 -19.04
N ARG A 141 1.00 -6.38 -19.42
CA ARG A 141 1.94 -5.39 -19.95
C ARG A 141 3.01 -4.99 -18.94
N VAL A 142 2.64 -4.80 -17.67
CA VAL A 142 3.61 -4.58 -16.59
C VAL A 142 4.59 -5.75 -16.52
N ASN A 143 4.08 -6.97 -16.54
CA ASN A 143 4.90 -8.18 -16.46
C ASN A 143 5.81 -8.39 -17.70
N GLU A 144 5.48 -7.84 -18.88
CA GLU A 144 6.35 -7.85 -20.06
C GLU A 144 7.62 -6.99 -19.87
N CYS A 145 7.53 -5.92 -19.09
CA CYS A 145 8.63 -4.98 -18.81
C CYS A 145 9.36 -5.27 -17.48
N LEU A 146 8.93 -6.30 -16.75
CA LEU A 146 9.36 -6.58 -15.39
C LEU A 146 10.75 -7.23 -15.32
N ILE A 147 11.56 -6.71 -14.41
CA ILE A 147 12.76 -7.31 -13.85
C ILE A 147 12.37 -7.83 -12.46
N GLU A 148 12.22 -9.14 -12.32
CA GLU A 148 11.86 -9.77 -11.05
C GLU A 148 13.10 -9.89 -10.15
N ASN A 149 13.21 -9.03 -9.13
CA ASN A 149 14.37 -8.98 -8.28
C ASN A 149 14.14 -8.18 -6.99
N ARG A 150 14.98 -8.45 -5.98
CA ARG A 150 14.96 -7.74 -4.70
C ARG A 150 16.07 -6.69 -4.63
N ILE A 151 15.72 -5.48 -4.23
CA ILE A 151 16.65 -4.36 -4.02
C ILE A 151 17.44 -4.61 -2.73
N SER A 152 18.76 -4.44 -2.80
CA SER A 152 19.66 -4.44 -1.65
C SER A 152 20.05 -3.03 -1.21
N SER A 153 20.26 -2.12 -2.16
CA SER A 153 20.59 -0.72 -1.88
C SER A 153 20.29 0.17 -3.08
N VAL A 154 20.16 1.47 -2.80
CA VAL A 154 20.00 2.54 -3.79
C VAL A 154 21.14 3.53 -3.63
N GLU A 155 21.61 4.10 -4.73
CA GLU A 155 22.64 5.14 -4.74
C GLU A 155 22.23 6.26 -5.71
N LYS A 156 22.34 7.51 -5.27
CA LYS A 156 22.28 8.67 -6.17
C LYS A 156 23.67 8.88 -6.77
N LEU A 157 23.75 8.90 -8.09
CA LEU A 157 24.98 9.13 -8.83
C LEU A 157 25.14 10.60 -9.22
N ASP A 158 26.40 11.06 -9.26
CA ASP A 158 26.79 12.36 -9.81
C ASP A 158 27.04 12.22 -11.32
N SER A 159 25.98 12.38 -12.12
CA SER A 159 26.11 12.23 -13.58
C SER A 159 26.84 13.42 -14.20
N THR A 160 27.96 13.16 -14.87
CA THR A 160 28.66 14.14 -15.73
C THR A 160 28.49 13.86 -17.22
N GLU A 161 27.78 12.78 -17.57
CA GLU A 161 27.59 12.31 -18.94
C GLU A 161 26.44 13.06 -19.64
N LEU A 162 26.61 13.34 -20.94
CA LEU A 162 25.65 14.14 -21.74
C LEU A 162 24.61 13.31 -22.49
N ILE A 163 24.84 11.99 -22.67
CA ILE A 163 24.03 11.11 -23.53
C ILE A 163 23.21 10.13 -22.68
N ASP A 164 23.86 9.39 -21.76
CA ASP A 164 23.20 8.49 -20.80
C ASP A 164 23.36 9.06 -19.38
N LYS A 165 22.45 9.95 -18.99
CA LYS A 165 22.51 10.61 -17.68
C LYS A 165 22.15 9.64 -16.56
N LYS A 166 23.13 8.90 -16.07
CA LYS A 166 22.96 7.97 -14.94
C LYS A 166 22.81 8.74 -13.64
N ASN A 167 21.58 8.99 -13.22
CA ASN A 167 21.27 9.72 -11.99
C ASN A 167 21.15 8.80 -10.78
N TRP A 168 20.76 7.55 -10.97
CA TRP A 168 20.52 6.58 -9.91
C TRP A 168 21.11 5.22 -10.26
N ALA A 169 21.53 4.47 -9.24
CA ALA A 169 21.90 3.06 -9.33
C ALA A 169 21.09 2.25 -8.31
N ILE A 170 20.42 1.20 -8.78
CA ILE A 170 19.68 0.26 -7.95
C ILE A 170 20.43 -1.07 -7.93
N HIS A 171 20.95 -1.42 -6.75
CA HIS A 171 21.65 -2.68 -6.55
C HIS A 171 20.64 -3.75 -6.14
N CYS A 172 20.68 -4.88 -6.83
CA CYS A 172 19.83 -6.02 -6.55
C CYS A 172 20.61 -7.12 -5.83
N THR A 173 19.90 -7.90 -5.03
CA THR A 173 20.47 -9.02 -4.25
C THR A 173 21.12 -10.11 -5.09
N ASN A 174 20.78 -10.23 -6.38
CA ASN A 174 21.39 -11.18 -7.31
C ASN A 174 22.66 -10.67 -8.02
N GLY A 175 23.13 -9.45 -7.72
CA GLY A 175 24.29 -8.84 -8.35
C GLY A 175 23.98 -8.00 -9.59
N LEU A 176 22.72 -7.88 -10.00
CA LEU A 176 22.29 -6.94 -11.03
C LEU A 176 22.35 -5.50 -10.48
N ILE A 177 22.92 -4.59 -11.26
CA ILE A 177 22.92 -3.15 -11.03
C ILE A 177 22.14 -2.50 -12.16
N ILE A 178 21.10 -1.74 -11.81
CA ILE A 178 20.28 -1.02 -12.78
C ILE A 178 20.58 0.46 -12.63
N GLU A 179 21.24 1.05 -13.62
CA GLU A 179 21.50 2.49 -13.68
C GLU A 179 20.36 3.17 -14.45
N CYS A 180 19.86 4.30 -13.95
CA CYS A 180 18.78 5.02 -14.64
C CYS A 180 18.86 6.55 -14.61
N GLU A 181 18.21 7.17 -15.60
CA GLU A 181 18.06 8.63 -15.69
C GLU A 181 16.94 9.13 -14.77
N ASN A 182 15.77 8.51 -14.86
CA ASN A 182 14.61 8.86 -14.03
C ASN A 182 14.22 7.67 -13.15
N LEU A 183 14.07 7.93 -11.86
CA LEU A 183 13.61 6.95 -10.88
C LEU A 183 12.17 7.28 -10.48
N TYR A 184 11.25 6.39 -10.84
CA TYR A 184 9.87 6.40 -10.36
C TYR A 184 9.77 5.40 -9.22
N TRP A 185 9.35 5.86 -8.04
CA TRP A 185 9.33 5.08 -6.81
C TRP A 185 7.91 4.95 -6.25
N GLY A 186 7.38 3.73 -6.34
CA GLY A 186 6.04 3.35 -5.88
C GLY A 186 6.05 2.60 -4.55
N GLU A 187 7.23 2.35 -3.98
CA GLU A 187 7.34 1.88 -2.59
C GLU A 187 7.32 3.09 -1.63
N SER A 188 7.26 2.85 -0.31
CA SER A 188 7.22 3.95 0.66
C SER A 188 8.47 4.86 0.56
N PRO A 189 8.34 6.20 0.65
CA PRO A 189 9.49 7.11 0.68
C PRO A 189 10.49 6.78 1.80
N TYR A 190 10.00 6.35 2.96
CA TYR A 190 10.83 5.82 4.05
C TYR A 190 11.74 4.68 3.61
N GLN A 191 11.22 3.77 2.78
CA GLN A 191 11.98 2.62 2.28
C GLN A 191 13.10 3.04 1.35
N LEU A 192 12.86 4.03 0.47
CA LEU A 192 13.92 4.61 -0.36
C LEU A 192 15.05 5.14 0.52
N TYR A 193 14.72 5.94 1.53
CA TYR A 193 15.72 6.53 2.43
C TYR A 193 16.51 5.47 3.21
N HIS A 194 15.86 4.38 3.62
CA HIS A 194 16.52 3.30 4.33
C HIS A 194 17.43 2.46 3.42
N LEU A 195 17.10 2.34 2.13
CA LEU A 195 17.93 1.65 1.14
C LEU A 195 19.08 2.51 0.61
N LEU A 196 19.01 3.83 0.82
CA LEU A 196 19.97 4.78 0.25
C LEU A 196 21.34 4.68 0.93
N SER A 197 22.36 4.42 0.12
CA SER A 197 23.74 4.27 0.58
C SER A 197 24.37 5.61 0.95
N ASN A 198 24.06 6.66 0.18
CA ASN A 198 24.60 8.02 0.33
C ASN A 198 23.53 9.01 0.79
N LYS A 199 23.09 8.88 2.04
CA LYS A 199 22.01 9.69 2.65
C LYS A 199 22.20 11.21 2.59
N SER A 200 23.44 11.69 2.44
CA SER A 200 23.79 13.12 2.35
C SER A 200 23.25 13.84 1.11
N VAL A 201 22.61 13.13 0.18
CA VAL A 201 22.03 13.71 -1.05
C VAL A 201 20.75 14.50 -0.78
N PHE A 202 20.08 14.20 0.33
CA PHE A 202 18.89 14.90 0.80
C PHE A 202 19.25 15.88 1.91
N ASP A 203 18.58 17.03 1.94
CA ASP A 203 18.68 17.96 3.05
C ASP A 203 17.84 17.49 4.26
N ASN A 204 17.95 18.22 5.38
CA ASN A 204 17.31 17.82 6.62
C ASN A 204 15.77 17.85 6.53
N GLU A 205 15.20 18.80 5.80
CA GLU A 205 13.74 18.93 5.62
C GLU A 205 13.21 17.72 4.81
N THR A 206 13.88 17.36 3.72
CA THR A 206 13.55 16.16 2.95
C THR A 206 13.74 14.89 3.76
N VAL A 207 14.80 14.79 4.58
CA VAL A 207 14.99 13.63 5.47
C VAL A 207 13.85 13.51 6.49
N GLU A 208 13.40 14.63 7.06
CA GLU A 208 12.26 14.66 7.98
C GLU A 208 10.97 14.19 7.29
N TYR A 209 10.72 14.65 6.06
CA TYR A 209 9.63 14.12 5.24
C TYR A 209 9.72 12.60 5.05
N LEU A 210 10.87 12.11 4.57
CA LEU A 210 11.07 10.68 4.26
C LEU A 210 10.86 9.80 5.51
N GLU A 211 11.38 10.22 6.66
CA GLU A 211 11.18 9.54 7.95
C GLU A 211 9.73 9.60 8.45
N SER A 212 9.00 10.69 8.19
CA SER A 212 7.59 10.82 8.58
C SER A 212 6.67 9.80 7.90
N THR A 213 7.08 9.24 6.76
CA THR A 213 6.32 8.21 6.02
C THR A 213 6.55 6.79 6.54
N LYS A 214 7.28 6.63 7.65
CA LYS A 214 7.45 5.34 8.32
C LYS A 214 6.12 4.80 8.81
N THR A 215 5.86 3.53 8.51
CA THR A 215 4.64 2.84 8.94
C THR A 215 4.96 1.48 9.58
N PRO A 216 4.07 0.94 10.43
CA PRO A 216 4.17 -0.44 10.88
C PRO A 216 3.94 -1.42 9.71
N LEU A 217 4.36 -2.67 9.89
CA LEU A 217 4.03 -3.73 8.92
C LEU A 217 2.52 -3.92 8.87
N ALA A 218 1.97 -4.10 7.68
CA ALA A 218 0.59 -4.53 7.52
C ALA A 218 0.54 -6.04 7.27
N LEU A 219 -0.21 -6.75 8.11
CA LEU A 219 -0.55 -8.16 7.93
C LEU A 219 -1.97 -8.25 7.38
N TYR A 220 -2.08 -8.56 6.10
CA TYR A 220 -3.33 -8.81 5.41
C TYR A 220 -3.70 -10.29 5.47
N VAL A 221 -4.97 -10.58 5.73
CA VAL A 221 -5.54 -11.93 5.74
C VAL A 221 -6.86 -11.89 4.99
N ASN A 222 -6.90 -12.56 3.84
CA ASN A 222 -8.06 -12.58 2.96
C ASN A 222 -8.66 -13.98 2.92
N PHE A 223 -9.98 -14.04 2.99
CA PHE A 223 -10.76 -15.26 2.85
C PHE A 223 -11.67 -15.13 1.63
N ASN A 224 -11.60 -16.11 0.73
CA ASN A 224 -12.60 -16.28 -0.33
C ASN A 224 -13.48 -17.47 0.03
N PHE A 225 -14.75 -17.20 0.26
CA PHE A 225 -15.77 -18.17 0.61
C PHE A 225 -16.63 -18.53 -0.60
N GLU A 226 -17.12 -19.78 -0.61
CA GLU A 226 -18.08 -20.26 -1.61
C GLU A 226 -19.53 -19.86 -1.28
N ASN A 227 -19.77 -19.39 -0.04
CA ASN A 227 -21.07 -18.92 0.45
C ASN A 227 -20.92 -17.62 1.27
N VAL A 228 -22.04 -16.97 1.58
CA VAL A 228 -22.09 -15.86 2.55
C VAL A 228 -21.85 -16.39 3.96
N VAL A 229 -20.73 -16.00 4.56
CA VAL A 229 -20.34 -16.41 5.91
C VAL A 229 -20.51 -15.27 6.90
N ILE A 230 -20.05 -14.09 6.53
CA ILE A 230 -20.10 -12.89 7.36
C ILE A 230 -21.24 -12.02 6.82
N ASP A 231 -22.37 -12.03 7.53
CA ASP A 231 -23.53 -11.20 7.23
C ASP A 231 -23.41 -9.83 7.90
N LYS A 232 -22.38 -9.08 7.46
CA LYS A 232 -22.06 -7.75 7.95
C LYS A 232 -21.62 -6.87 6.79
N GLU A 233 -22.20 -5.68 6.73
CA GLU A 233 -21.78 -4.67 5.77
C GLU A 233 -20.75 -3.70 6.34
N GLU A 234 -20.80 -3.48 7.66
CA GLU A 234 -19.90 -2.57 8.36
C GLU A 234 -18.45 -3.08 8.41
N THR A 235 -17.49 -2.15 8.49
CA THR A 235 -16.11 -2.52 8.84
C THR A 235 -16.06 -3.05 10.26
N ILE A 236 -15.59 -4.27 10.45
CA ILE A 236 -15.56 -4.94 11.75
C ILE A 236 -14.17 -4.89 12.40
N PHE A 237 -14.14 -4.50 13.67
CA PHE A 237 -12.94 -4.52 14.51
C PHE A 237 -13.03 -5.69 15.50
N PHE A 238 -12.15 -6.68 15.32
CA PHE A 238 -11.96 -7.77 16.26
C PHE A 238 -10.75 -7.52 17.15
N PRO A 239 -10.90 -7.43 18.49
CA PRO A 239 -9.76 -7.23 19.36
C PRO A 239 -8.84 -8.47 19.33
N LEU A 240 -7.54 -8.22 19.28
CA LEU A 240 -6.51 -9.26 19.40
C LEU A 240 -6.35 -9.75 20.84
N SER A 241 -6.80 -8.97 21.81
CA SER A 241 -6.89 -9.35 23.21
C SER A 241 -7.98 -8.54 23.91
N PHE A 242 -8.66 -9.17 24.87
CA PHE A 242 -9.62 -8.47 25.74
C PHE A 242 -8.96 -7.88 26.99
N THR A 243 -7.69 -8.22 27.25
CA THR A 243 -6.97 -7.86 28.48
C THR A 243 -5.67 -7.12 28.22
N HIS A 244 -5.19 -7.08 26.97
CA HIS A 244 -3.95 -6.43 26.57
C HIS A 244 -4.20 -5.53 25.36
N GLU A 245 -3.42 -4.47 25.23
CA GLU A 245 -3.48 -3.51 24.13
C GLU A 245 -2.69 -4.03 22.94
N TRP A 246 -3.23 -5.05 22.27
CA TRP A 246 -2.59 -5.68 21.10
C TRP A 246 -3.16 -5.20 19.77
N GLY A 247 -4.10 -4.26 19.81
CA GLY A 247 -4.81 -3.75 18.64
C GLY A 247 -5.92 -4.69 18.17
N HIS A 248 -6.26 -4.58 16.90
CA HIS A 248 -7.41 -5.21 16.27
C HIS A 248 -7.01 -5.87 14.94
N PHE A 249 -7.79 -6.88 14.55
CA PHE A 249 -8.04 -7.12 13.14
C PHE A 249 -9.20 -6.26 12.69
N ILE A 250 -9.02 -5.59 11.56
CA ILE A 250 -9.99 -4.71 10.94
C ILE A 250 -10.36 -5.35 9.62
N GLY A 251 -11.65 -5.56 9.35
CA GLY A 251 -12.06 -6.24 8.13
C GLY A 251 -13.29 -5.65 7.46
N ASP A 252 -13.30 -5.72 6.14
CA ASP A 252 -14.48 -5.49 5.30
C ASP A 252 -14.85 -6.77 4.56
N VAL A 253 -16.12 -6.85 4.18
CA VAL A 253 -16.67 -7.99 3.46
C VAL A 253 -17.41 -7.50 2.21
N SER A 254 -17.24 -8.23 1.12
CA SER A 254 -17.84 -7.94 -0.18
C SER A 254 -18.40 -9.22 -0.79
N ASN A 255 -19.54 -9.11 -1.47
CA ASN A 255 -20.08 -10.20 -2.28
C ASN A 255 -19.61 -9.96 -3.71
N VAL A 256 -18.79 -10.87 -4.23
CA VAL A 256 -18.12 -10.73 -5.52
C VAL A 256 -18.95 -11.34 -6.65
N ASP A 257 -19.90 -12.20 -6.31
CA ASP A 257 -20.81 -12.83 -7.27
C ASP A 257 -22.15 -13.11 -6.59
N GLU A 258 -23.18 -12.34 -6.94
CA GLU A 258 -24.55 -12.55 -6.43
C GLU A 258 -25.20 -13.81 -7.03
N GLU A 259 -24.77 -14.25 -8.22
CA GLU A 259 -25.30 -15.43 -8.89
C GLU A 259 -24.70 -16.73 -8.33
N ASN A 260 -23.39 -16.74 -8.02
CA ASN A 260 -22.68 -17.89 -7.46
C ASN A 260 -22.38 -17.78 -5.95
N VAL A 261 -22.90 -16.75 -5.27
CA VAL A 261 -22.82 -16.54 -3.80
C VAL A 261 -21.37 -16.55 -3.28
N LYS A 262 -20.44 -15.91 -3.99
CA LYS A 262 -19.04 -15.81 -3.53
C LYS A 262 -18.83 -14.58 -2.67
N GLN A 263 -18.24 -14.79 -1.50
CA GLN A 263 -17.94 -13.72 -0.55
C GLN A 263 -16.43 -13.60 -0.33
N VAL A 264 -15.92 -12.37 -0.35
CA VAL A 264 -14.53 -12.06 -0.03
C VAL A 264 -14.49 -11.21 1.23
N ALA A 265 -13.76 -11.69 2.23
CA ALA A 265 -13.51 -10.95 3.47
C ALA A 265 -12.02 -10.58 3.55
N ARG A 266 -11.74 -9.29 3.67
CA ARG A 266 -10.39 -8.73 3.66
C ARG A 266 -10.07 -8.12 5.01
N PHE A 267 -9.06 -8.65 5.69
CA PHE A 267 -8.66 -8.18 7.02
C PHE A 267 -7.24 -7.61 7.02
N VAL A 268 -7.00 -6.62 7.87
CA VAL A 268 -5.67 -6.08 8.16
C VAL A 268 -5.44 -5.99 9.67
N THR A 269 -4.21 -6.19 10.10
CA THR A 269 -3.71 -5.77 11.42
C THR A 269 -2.29 -5.23 11.27
N PHE A 270 -1.91 -4.30 12.16
CA PHE A 270 -0.59 -3.70 12.14
C PHE A 270 0.35 -4.40 13.12
N VAL A 271 1.59 -4.60 12.69
CA VAL A 271 2.58 -5.43 13.37
C VAL A 271 3.89 -4.66 13.49
N ASN A 272 4.43 -4.60 14.71
CA ASN A 272 5.75 -4.01 14.93
C ASN A 272 6.84 -4.99 14.44
N LYS A 273 7.60 -4.59 13.43
CA LYS A 273 8.68 -5.38 12.80
C LYS A 273 9.75 -5.84 13.80
N GLU A 274 10.04 -5.02 14.81
CA GLU A 274 11.12 -5.28 15.76
C GLU A 274 10.72 -6.26 16.87
N GLU A 275 9.41 -6.38 17.13
CA GLU A 275 8.88 -7.10 18.30
C GLU A 275 8.15 -8.39 17.94
N SER A 276 7.93 -8.66 16.65
CA SER A 276 7.04 -9.74 16.21
C SER A 276 7.80 -10.91 15.60
N THR A 277 7.49 -12.12 16.06
CA THR A 277 8.00 -13.37 15.50
C THR A 277 6.99 -14.03 14.56
N GLU A 278 7.44 -15.01 13.76
CA GLU A 278 6.55 -15.83 12.93
C GLU A 278 5.48 -16.57 13.77
N GLU A 279 5.83 -16.96 15.00
CA GLU A 279 4.90 -17.57 15.94
C GLU A 279 3.80 -16.58 16.36
N ASP A 280 4.15 -15.31 16.55
CA ASP A 280 3.20 -14.25 16.92
C ASP A 280 2.25 -13.91 15.77
N ILE A 281 2.78 -13.86 14.54
CA ILE A 281 1.97 -13.70 13.32
C ILE A 281 0.98 -14.87 13.20
N SER A 282 1.46 -16.10 13.37
CA SER A 282 0.62 -17.30 13.33
C SER A 282 -0.46 -17.29 14.41
N LYS A 283 -0.14 -16.81 15.63
CA LYS A 283 -1.12 -16.64 16.72
C LYS A 283 -2.18 -15.61 16.36
N LYS A 284 -1.81 -14.45 15.80
CA LYS A 284 -2.77 -13.43 15.34
C LYS A 284 -3.75 -14.02 14.33
N ILE A 285 -3.27 -14.70 13.28
CA ILE A 285 -4.15 -15.31 12.25
C ILE A 285 -5.12 -16.33 12.87
N ARG A 286 -4.67 -17.18 13.80
CA ARG A 286 -5.55 -18.12 14.51
C ARG A 286 -6.61 -17.40 15.35
N LEU A 287 -6.26 -16.29 15.98
CA LEU A 287 -7.20 -15.48 16.76
C LEU A 287 -8.27 -14.85 15.85
N LEU A 288 -7.89 -14.37 14.66
CA LEU A 288 -8.86 -13.90 13.67
C LEU A 288 -9.88 -14.99 13.31
N LYS A 289 -9.40 -16.17 12.89
CA LYS A 289 -10.29 -17.31 12.55
C LYS A 289 -11.23 -17.66 13.69
N LYS A 290 -10.71 -17.73 14.92
CA LYS A 290 -11.51 -18.01 16.12
C LYS A 290 -12.56 -16.92 16.39
N ASN A 291 -12.23 -15.65 16.16
CA ASN A 291 -13.17 -14.55 16.30
C ASN A 291 -14.28 -14.61 15.23
N ILE A 292 -13.95 -14.96 13.99
CA ILE A 292 -14.94 -15.18 12.92
C ILE A 292 -15.85 -16.35 13.31
N GLU A 293 -15.27 -17.52 13.62
CA GLU A 293 -16.02 -18.74 14.01
C GLU A 293 -16.96 -18.52 15.19
N LYS A 294 -16.56 -17.69 16.15
CA LYS A 294 -17.35 -17.37 17.34
C LYS A 294 -18.55 -16.47 17.02
N ASN A 295 -18.40 -15.55 16.07
CA ASN A 295 -19.40 -14.54 15.78
C ASN A 295 -20.29 -14.89 14.57
N PHE A 296 -19.85 -15.82 13.72
CA PHE A 296 -20.52 -16.23 12.51
C PHE A 296 -20.54 -17.76 12.40
N GLU A 297 -21.66 -18.38 12.76
CA GLU A 297 -21.78 -19.84 12.81
C GLU A 297 -21.54 -20.51 11.46
N SER A 298 -21.89 -19.82 10.37
CA SER A 298 -21.69 -20.26 8.98
C SER A 298 -20.22 -20.51 8.62
N PHE A 299 -19.26 -19.98 9.39
CA PHE A 299 -17.84 -20.26 9.17
C PHE A 299 -17.47 -21.71 9.49
N LYS A 300 -18.24 -22.39 10.35
CA LYS A 300 -17.94 -23.77 10.76
C LYS A 300 -18.24 -24.76 9.63
N GLY A 301 -17.18 -25.37 9.11
CA GLY A 301 -17.28 -26.39 8.07
C GLY A 301 -17.39 -25.81 6.65
N GLU A 302 -17.23 -24.50 6.51
CA GLU A 302 -17.17 -23.83 5.21
C GLU A 302 -15.83 -24.11 4.52
N ASN A 303 -15.88 -24.29 3.19
CA ASN A 303 -14.68 -24.33 2.37
C ASN A 303 -14.28 -22.89 2.00
N TYR A 304 -13.01 -22.56 2.24
CA TYR A 304 -12.46 -21.26 1.85
C TYR A 304 -11.01 -21.38 1.38
N SER A 305 -10.60 -20.47 0.51
CA SER A 305 -9.19 -20.21 0.25
C SER A 305 -8.71 -19.07 1.13
N GLU A 306 -7.50 -19.18 1.66
CA GLU A 306 -6.85 -18.16 2.47
C GLU A 306 -5.62 -17.60 1.76
N GLN A 307 -5.48 -16.27 1.76
CA GLN A 307 -4.28 -15.58 1.34
C GLN A 307 -3.77 -14.72 2.50
N VAL A 308 -2.47 -14.81 2.78
CA VAL A 308 -1.81 -14.04 3.84
C VAL A 308 -0.66 -13.26 3.22
N VAL A 309 -0.64 -11.95 3.43
CA VAL A 309 0.41 -11.06 2.93
C VAL A 309 0.93 -10.22 4.08
N LEU A 310 2.24 -10.18 4.27
CA LEU A 310 2.92 -9.28 5.20
C LEU A 310 3.76 -8.31 4.38
N THR A 311 3.53 -7.01 4.51
CA THR A 311 4.24 -6.00 3.74
C THR A 311 4.76 -4.85 4.59
N GLU A 312 5.89 -4.30 4.17
CA GLU A 312 6.50 -3.06 4.67
C GLU A 312 5.92 -1.81 4.00
N ASN A 313 5.31 -1.96 2.82
CA ASN A 313 4.73 -0.86 2.07
C ASN A 313 3.25 -0.67 2.45
N SER A 314 3.00 -0.29 3.72
CA SER A 314 1.66 0.04 4.19
C SER A 314 1.37 1.55 4.06
N PRO A 315 0.12 1.96 3.74
CA PRO A 315 -0.20 3.36 3.58
C PRO A 315 -0.11 4.16 4.90
N CYS A 316 0.47 5.35 4.83
CA CYS A 316 0.57 6.29 5.93
C CYS A 316 -0.63 7.23 5.93
N SER A 317 -1.30 7.38 7.08
CA SER A 317 -2.45 8.28 7.24
C SER A 317 -2.05 9.72 7.59
N LYS A 318 -0.79 9.95 7.95
CA LYS A 318 -0.28 11.25 8.39
C LYS A 318 1.03 11.55 7.68
N ILE A 319 0.95 12.28 6.58
CA ILE A 319 2.11 12.74 5.81
C ILE A 319 2.11 14.26 5.83
N ASP A 320 3.24 14.85 6.20
CA ASP A 320 3.42 16.30 6.17
C ASP A 320 4.20 16.70 4.91
N ASP A 321 3.47 17.08 3.86
CA ASP A 321 4.05 17.49 2.58
C ASP A 321 4.78 18.83 2.62
N SER A 322 4.61 19.63 3.70
CA SER A 322 5.18 20.98 3.77
C SER A 322 6.71 21.00 3.81
N MET A 323 7.32 19.86 4.17
CA MET A 323 8.76 19.68 4.31
C MET A 323 9.45 19.24 3.01
N LEU A 324 8.71 19.05 1.92
CA LEU A 324 9.26 18.55 0.65
C LEU A 324 9.03 19.52 -0.50
N SER A 325 10.08 19.79 -1.26
CA SER A 325 10.00 20.61 -2.47
C SER A 325 9.87 19.75 -3.73
N GLU A 326 8.85 20.01 -4.55
CA GLU A 326 8.70 19.37 -5.86
C GLU A 326 9.92 19.62 -6.76
N ASP A 327 10.45 20.84 -6.74
CA ASP A 327 11.64 21.21 -7.51
C ASP A 327 12.88 20.44 -7.08
N GLU A 328 12.99 20.09 -5.80
CA GLU A 328 14.09 19.28 -5.31
C GLU A 328 14.02 17.85 -5.87
N LEU A 329 12.83 17.23 -5.86
CA LEU A 329 12.63 15.91 -6.45
C LEU A 329 12.92 15.92 -7.95
N LYS A 330 12.42 16.94 -8.68
CA LYS A 330 12.69 17.12 -10.12
C LYS A 330 14.17 17.26 -10.42
N LYS A 331 14.91 18.07 -9.65
CA LYS A 331 16.37 18.21 -9.79
C LYS A 331 17.12 16.90 -9.56
N LYS A 332 16.56 16.00 -8.75
CA LYS A 332 17.11 14.68 -8.46
C LYS A 332 16.62 13.60 -9.43
N SER A 333 15.76 13.93 -10.40
CA SER A 333 15.12 12.96 -11.30
C SER A 333 14.45 11.81 -10.53
N LEU A 334 13.72 12.17 -9.47
CA LEU A 334 12.99 11.26 -8.60
C LEU A 334 11.50 11.63 -8.62
N THR A 335 10.62 10.62 -8.71
CA THR A 335 9.17 10.82 -8.64
C THR A 335 8.55 9.73 -7.78
N PHE A 336 7.85 10.12 -6.73
CA PHE A 336 7.03 9.20 -5.94
C PHE A 336 5.61 9.15 -6.52
N PHE A 337 4.99 7.98 -6.61
CA PHE A 337 3.71 7.84 -7.33
C PHE A 337 2.64 6.96 -6.67
N SER A 338 2.91 6.40 -5.48
CA SER A 338 2.01 5.47 -4.77
C SER A 338 1.25 6.13 -3.61
N TYR A 339 0.58 5.34 -2.76
CA TYR A 339 -0.20 5.73 -1.60
C TYR A 339 0.48 6.75 -0.67
N ASN A 340 1.81 6.68 -0.54
CA ASN A 340 2.61 7.56 0.31
C ASN A 340 3.33 8.67 -0.46
N ALA A 341 3.01 8.88 -1.74
CA ALA A 341 3.59 9.95 -2.54
C ALA A 341 3.20 11.34 -1.98
N PRO A 342 4.05 12.36 -2.17
CA PRO A 342 3.75 13.72 -1.76
C PRO A 342 2.63 14.33 -2.61
N LEU A 343 1.81 15.17 -1.97
CA LEU A 343 0.82 16.00 -2.68
C LEU A 343 1.32 17.43 -2.76
N PHE A 344 1.83 17.81 -3.93
CA PHE A 344 2.15 19.20 -4.22
C PHE A 344 0.87 19.93 -4.66
N ALA A 345 0.45 20.94 -3.90
CA ALA A 345 -0.73 21.73 -4.24
C ALA A 345 -0.47 22.52 -5.53
N LYS A 346 -1.25 22.26 -6.59
CA LYS A 346 -1.36 23.20 -7.72
C LYS A 346 -2.30 24.32 -7.31
N SER A 347 -1.75 25.40 -6.80
CA SER A 347 -2.50 26.64 -6.55
C SER A 347 -2.81 27.30 -7.89
N GLU A 348 -3.84 26.87 -8.59
CA GLU A 348 -4.39 27.56 -9.77
C GLU A 348 -5.78 26.97 -10.14
N ASP A 349 -6.80 27.28 -9.34
CA ASP A 349 -8.08 27.83 -9.81
C ASP A 349 -9.07 28.13 -8.65
N ASP A 350 -9.31 29.43 -8.49
CA ASP A 350 -10.50 30.15 -8.06
C ASP A 350 -11.62 29.47 -7.24
N GLY A 351 -11.78 29.97 -6.00
CA GLY A 351 -13.03 30.63 -5.61
C GLY A 351 -14.15 29.78 -4.99
N ASN A 352 -14.03 28.46 -4.94
CA ASN A 352 -14.93 27.58 -4.18
C ASN A 352 -14.30 26.19 -4.08
N SER A 353 -13.85 25.76 -2.91
CA SER A 353 -14.07 24.36 -2.48
C SER A 353 -13.49 24.11 -1.09
N ALA A 354 -14.07 23.11 -0.44
CA ALA A 354 -13.63 22.50 0.79
C ALA A 354 -12.33 21.66 0.64
N ASP A 355 -11.59 21.82 -0.48
CA ASP A 355 -10.49 20.94 -0.89
C ASP A 355 -9.14 21.40 -0.33
N SER A 356 -8.89 21.05 0.93
CA SER A 356 -7.52 20.92 1.40
C SER A 356 -7.00 19.53 0.98
N CYS A 357 -6.25 19.45 -0.13
CA CYS A 357 -5.54 18.21 -0.52
C CYS A 357 -4.66 17.64 0.60
N GLY A 358 -4.30 18.46 1.61
CA GLY A 358 -3.55 18.03 2.79
C GLY A 358 -4.31 17.08 3.73
N GLN A 359 -5.62 16.86 3.52
CA GLN A 359 -6.39 15.86 4.27
C GLN A 359 -6.52 14.51 3.56
N LEU A 360 -6.04 14.41 2.31
CA LEU A 360 -6.15 13.18 1.53
C LEU A 360 -5.15 12.13 2.01
N SER A 361 -5.59 10.88 2.05
CA SER A 361 -4.79 9.73 2.49
C SER A 361 -5.10 8.47 1.67
N TYR A 362 -4.21 7.48 1.76
CA TYR A 362 -4.36 6.16 1.11
C TYR A 362 -4.69 6.29 -0.39
N PHE A 363 -5.74 5.63 -0.91
CA PHE A 363 -6.01 5.61 -2.35
C PHE A 363 -6.26 7.00 -2.94
N ALA A 364 -7.05 7.84 -2.26
CA ALA A 364 -7.31 9.19 -2.75
C ALA A 364 -6.00 9.96 -2.92
N ARG A 365 -5.12 9.91 -1.90
CA ARG A 365 -3.80 10.51 -1.99
C ARG A 365 -2.96 9.98 -3.14
N GLY A 366 -2.81 8.66 -3.25
CA GLY A 366 -2.03 8.05 -4.33
C GLY A 366 -2.58 8.43 -5.70
N TYR A 367 -3.90 8.44 -5.86
CA TYR A 367 -4.56 8.83 -7.10
C TYR A 367 -4.27 10.30 -7.48
N PHE A 368 -4.48 11.24 -6.56
CA PHE A 368 -4.27 12.66 -6.83
C PHE A 368 -2.78 13.00 -7.00
N ALA A 369 -1.87 12.32 -6.30
CA ALA A 369 -0.43 12.42 -6.54
C ALA A 369 -0.10 11.95 -7.96
N HIS A 370 -0.69 10.83 -8.39
CA HIS A 370 -0.48 10.27 -9.72
C HIS A 370 -1.04 11.17 -10.83
N LYS A 371 -2.07 11.99 -10.61
CA LYS A 371 -2.54 12.95 -11.63
C LYS A 371 -1.51 14.02 -11.99
N ASN A 372 -0.51 14.24 -11.13
CA ASN A 372 0.53 15.24 -11.34
C ASN A 372 1.77 14.71 -12.06
N ILE A 373 1.80 13.41 -12.36
CA ILE A 373 2.81 12.71 -13.17
C ILE A 373 2.28 12.60 -14.59
#